data_AF-A0AAN8WXS1-F1
#
_entry.id   AF-A0AAN8WXS1-F1
#
_cell.length_a   1.000
_cell.length_b   1.000
_cell.length_c   1.000
_cell.angle_alpha   90.00
_cell.angle_beta   90.00
_cell.angle_gamma   90.00
#
_symmetry.space_group_name_H-M   'P 1'
#
loop_
_entity.id
_entity.type
_entity.pdbx_description
1 polymer ?
#
loop_
_entity_poly.entity_id
_entity_poly.type
_entity_poly.pdbx_seq_one_letter_code
_entity_poly.pdbx_strand_id
1 'polypeptide(L)'
;MDKQRNTLLEALSRQGSAMCADVLQLPANERPQDTLEQLDSIAVDIMKFVEPSDSKVNGFFASYYQVRGFDGLSARIIVRQCEEKWTRENEAKLTDIYNRMGWTHAASLIASAHPLRFPTSFTPF
;
A
#
# COMPACT_ATOMS: atom_id res chain seq x y z
N MET A 1 -25.45 -12.74 -6.87
CA MET A 1 -24.29 -13.24 -6.10
C MET A 1 -23.07 -12.32 -6.26
N ASP A 2 -22.61 -12.03 -7.47
CA ASP A 2 -21.40 -11.20 -7.65
C ASP A 2 -21.48 -9.77 -7.13
N LYS A 3 -22.64 -9.12 -7.24
CA LYS A 3 -22.82 -7.75 -6.73
C LYS A 3 -22.59 -7.67 -5.21
N GLN A 4 -23.18 -8.58 -4.45
CA GLN A 4 -23.03 -8.65 -3.00
C GLN A 4 -21.58 -8.95 -2.60
N ARG A 5 -20.92 -9.87 -3.31
CA ARG A 5 -19.49 -10.16 -3.10
C ARG A 5 -18.62 -8.93 -3.32
N ASN A 6 -18.84 -8.20 -4.42
CA ASN A 6 -18.07 -6.99 -4.71
C ASN A 6 -18.31 -5.90 -3.65
N THR A 7 -19.55 -5.71 -3.21
CA THR A 7 -19.87 -4.76 -2.12
C THR A 7 -19.20 -5.17 -0.80
N LEU A 8 -19.18 -6.46 -0.47
CA LEU A 8 -18.48 -6.96 0.72
C LEU A 8 -16.97 -6.68 0.64
N LEU A 9 -16.33 -6.99 -0.49
CA LEU A 9 -14.90 -6.75 -0.69
C LEU A 9 -14.54 -5.27 -0.56
N GLU A 10 -15.36 -4.39 -1.13
CA GLU A 10 -15.17 -2.94 -1.02
C GLU A 10 -15.33 -2.44 0.42
N ALA A 11 -16.33 -2.95 1.14
CA ALA A 11 -16.55 -2.59 2.54
C ALA A 11 -15.38 -3.03 3.43
N LEU A 12 -14.95 -4.29 3.32
CA LEU A 12 -13.82 -4.84 4.09
C LEU A 12 -12.50 -4.13 3.75
N SER A 13 -12.24 -3.89 2.46
CA SER A 13 -11.04 -3.19 2.00
C SER A 13 -10.96 -1.77 2.56
N ARG A 14 -12.08 -1.02 2.55
CA ARG A 14 -12.13 0.34 3.10
C ARG A 14 -12.02 0.35 4.62
N GLN A 15 -12.71 -0.56 5.31
CA GLN A 15 -12.60 -0.70 6.77
C GLN A 15 -11.15 -0.99 7.18
N GLY A 16 -10.55 -2.01 6.57
CA GLY A 16 -9.17 -2.39 6.85
C GLY A 16 -8.17 -1.27 6.52
N SER A 17 -8.38 -0.53 5.42
CA SER A 17 -7.52 0.59 5.06
C SER A 17 -7.58 1.72 6.09
N ALA A 18 -8.77 2.04 6.61
CA ALA A 18 -8.93 3.05 7.64
C ALA A 18 -8.21 2.64 8.94
N MET A 19 -8.40 1.38 9.37
CA MET A 19 -7.70 0.85 10.54
C MET A 19 -6.19 0.85 10.37
N CYS A 20 -5.68 0.48 9.19
CA CYS A 20 -4.25 0.57 8.90
C CYS A 20 -3.73 2.01 9.01
N ALA A 21 -4.49 3.00 8.56
CA ALA A 21 -4.08 4.40 8.64
C ALA A 21 -3.92 4.87 10.09
N ASP A 22 -4.78 4.43 11.01
CA ASP A 22 -4.66 4.73 12.44
C ASP A 22 -3.47 4.01 13.06
N VAL A 23 -3.28 2.72 12.75
CA VAL A 23 -2.19 1.90 13.29
C VAL A 23 -0.81 2.36 12.80
N LEU A 24 -0.70 2.85 11.57
CA LEU A 24 0.57 3.33 11.01
C LEU A 24 1.04 4.65 11.63
N GLN A 25 0.17 5.40 12.32
CA GLN A 25 0.56 6.59 13.08
C GLN A 25 1.26 6.22 14.40
N LEU A 26 1.07 4.99 14.87
CA LEU A 26 1.66 4.49 16.10
C LEU A 26 3.03 3.86 15.83
N PRO A 27 4.01 4.03 16.74
CA PRO A 27 5.28 3.32 16.65
C PRO A 27 5.03 1.80 16.75
N ALA A 28 5.91 0.99 16.15
CA ALA A 28 5.71 -0.45 16.02
C ALA A 28 5.44 -1.18 17.35
N ASN A 29 6.01 -0.67 18.44
CA ASN A 29 5.92 -1.26 19.78
C ASN A 29 4.61 -0.92 20.51
N GLU A 30 3.84 0.05 20.02
CA GLU A 30 2.60 0.54 20.66
C GLU A 30 1.35 0.15 19.88
N ARG A 31 1.48 -0.68 18.83
CA ARG A 31 0.34 -1.12 18.03
C ARG A 31 -0.54 -2.07 18.86
N PRO A 32 -1.85 -1.80 19.01
CA PRO A 32 -2.73 -2.67 19.79
C PRO A 32 -2.87 -4.04 19.14
N GLN A 33 -2.60 -5.10 19.90
CA GLN A 33 -2.67 -6.48 19.42
C GLN A 33 -4.07 -6.85 18.90
N ASP A 34 -5.12 -6.44 19.61
CA ASP A 34 -6.52 -6.68 19.22
C ASP A 34 -6.83 -6.09 17.83
N THR A 35 -6.33 -4.89 17.54
CA THR A 35 -6.50 -4.24 16.23
C THR A 35 -5.74 -5.00 15.13
N LEU A 36 -4.56 -5.54 15.44
CA LEU A 36 -3.78 -6.34 14.50
C LEU A 36 -4.48 -7.66 14.18
N GLU A 37 -5.08 -8.32 15.17
CA GLU A 37 -5.85 -9.55 14.98
C GLU A 37 -7.12 -9.32 14.15
N GLN A 38 -7.78 -8.18 14.36
CA GLN A 38 -8.92 -7.78 13.52
C GLN A 38 -8.49 -7.49 12.07
N LEU A 39 -7.33 -6.87 11.86
CA LEU A 39 -6.77 -6.69 10.51
C LEU A 39 -6.43 -8.03 9.85
N ASP A 40 -5.87 -8.98 10.60
CA ASP A 40 -5.59 -10.34 10.12
C ASP A 40 -6.90 -11.04 9.70
N SER A 41 -7.98 -10.88 10.48
CA SER A 41 -9.28 -11.47 10.13
C SER A 41 -9.86 -10.87 8.84
N ILE A 42 -9.79 -9.55 8.68
CA ILE A 42 -10.23 -8.85 7.46
C ILE A 42 -9.42 -9.35 6.25
N ALA A 43 -8.10 -9.46 6.39
CA ALA A 43 -7.23 -9.95 5.33
C ALA A 43 -7.58 -11.39 4.92
N VAL A 44 -7.76 -12.28 5.89
CA VAL A 44 -8.18 -13.67 5.64
C VAL A 44 -9.54 -13.73 4.96
N ASP A 45 -10.50 -12.91 5.38
CA ASP A 45 -11.84 -12.88 4.79
C ASP A 45 -11.82 -12.40 3.35
N ILE A 46 -11.00 -11.40 3.01
CA ILE A 46 -10.83 -10.94 1.62
C ILE A 46 -10.16 -12.03 0.77
N MET A 47 -9.11 -12.67 1.29
CA MET A 47 -8.34 -13.70 0.56
C MET A 47 -9.15 -14.95 0.21
N LYS A 48 -10.29 -15.19 0.88
CA LYS A 48 -11.24 -16.26 0.48
C LYS A 48 -11.87 -16.03 -0.89
N PHE A 49 -11.86 -14.79 -1.40
CA PHE A 49 -12.56 -14.42 -2.63
C PHE A 49 -11.65 -13.93 -3.75
N VAL A 50 -10.57 -13.22 -3.41
CA VAL A 50 -9.66 -12.58 -4.38
C VAL A 50 -8.23 -12.56 -3.85
N GLU A 51 -7.27 -12.50 -4.78
CA GLU A 51 -5.86 -12.36 -4.46
C GLU A 51 -5.53 -10.93 -3.94
N PRO A 52 -4.51 -10.77 -3.07
CA PRO A 52 -4.06 -9.46 -2.60
C PRO A 52 -3.64 -8.46 -3.69
N SER A 53 -3.32 -8.95 -4.89
CA SER A 53 -2.97 -8.10 -6.04
C SER A 53 -4.17 -7.60 -6.85
N ASP A 54 -5.40 -8.06 -6.54
CA ASP A 54 -6.61 -7.59 -7.21
C ASP A 54 -6.83 -6.09 -6.97
N SER A 55 -7.14 -5.35 -8.03
CA SER A 55 -7.21 -3.89 -8.00
C SER A 55 -8.28 -3.32 -7.06
N LYS A 56 -9.27 -4.13 -6.65
CA LYS A 56 -10.29 -3.72 -5.68
C LYS A 56 -9.78 -3.68 -4.23
N VAL A 57 -8.73 -4.44 -3.94
CA VAL A 57 -8.26 -4.67 -2.55
C VAL A 57 -6.77 -4.39 -2.37
N ASN A 58 -6.02 -4.18 -3.45
CA ASN A 58 -4.57 -4.00 -3.39
C ASN A 58 -4.12 -2.82 -2.51
N GLY A 59 -4.90 -1.73 -2.43
CA GLY A 59 -4.61 -0.59 -1.55
C GLY A 59 -4.66 -0.96 -0.07
N PHE A 60 -5.63 -1.79 0.32
CA PHE A 60 -5.69 -2.34 1.67
C PHE A 60 -4.47 -3.24 1.94
N PHE A 61 -4.17 -4.19 1.05
CA PHE A 61 -3.06 -5.12 1.27
C PHE A 61 -1.69 -4.46 1.30
N ALA A 62 -1.46 -3.40 0.50
CA ALA A 62 -0.24 -2.62 0.58
C ALA A 62 -0.02 -2.06 1.99
N SER A 63 -1.08 -1.51 2.60
CA SER A 63 -1.05 -0.93 3.94
C SER A 63 -0.99 -2.00 5.02
N TYR A 64 -1.76 -3.09 4.88
CA TYR A 64 -1.76 -4.22 5.81
C TYR A 64 -0.38 -4.88 5.91
N TYR A 65 0.29 -5.13 4.78
CA TYR A 65 1.63 -5.69 4.79
C TYR A 65 2.63 -4.76 5.48
N GLN A 66 2.49 -3.45 5.31
CA GLN A 66 3.30 -2.47 6.04
C GLN A 66 3.05 -2.53 7.55
N VAL A 67 1.78 -2.58 7.98
CA VAL A 67 1.40 -2.74 9.40
C VAL A 67 1.97 -4.03 10.01
N ARG A 68 2.09 -5.11 9.24
CA ARG A 68 2.65 -6.39 9.69
C ARG A 68 4.17 -6.50 9.52
N GLY A 69 4.83 -5.48 8.98
CA GLY A 69 6.28 -5.47 8.74
C GLY A 69 6.72 -6.28 7.52
N PHE A 70 5.80 -6.65 6.63
CA PHE A 70 6.07 -7.35 5.37
C PHE A 70 6.33 -6.36 4.23
N ASP A 71 7.33 -5.50 4.40
CA ASP A 71 7.59 -4.38 3.49
C ASP A 71 7.90 -4.79 2.05
N GLY A 72 8.53 -5.95 1.83
CA GLY A 72 8.76 -6.47 0.48
C GLY A 72 7.46 -6.80 -0.27
N LEU A 73 6.44 -7.32 0.44
CA LEU A 73 5.13 -7.59 -0.16
C LEU A 73 4.37 -6.29 -0.43
N SER A 74 4.46 -5.32 0.48
CA SER A 74 3.92 -3.98 0.27
C SER A 74 4.55 -3.32 -0.96
N ALA A 75 5.89 -3.30 -1.04
CA ALA A 75 6.64 -2.76 -2.17
C ALA A 75 6.19 -3.37 -3.49
N ARG A 76 6.03 -4.70 -3.55
CA ARG A 76 5.59 -5.40 -4.76
C ARG A 76 4.21 -4.92 -5.24
N ILE A 77 3.29 -4.65 -4.33
CA ILE A 77 1.97 -4.09 -4.70
C ILE A 77 2.12 -2.66 -5.22
N ILE A 78 2.86 -1.81 -4.50
CA ILE A 78 3.05 -0.41 -4.89
C ILE A 78 3.78 -0.29 -6.24
N VAL A 79 4.78 -1.14 -6.50
CA VAL A 79 5.47 -1.19 -7.81
C VAL A 79 4.48 -1.49 -8.93
N ARG A 80 3.59 -2.47 -8.75
CA ARG A 80 2.55 -2.77 -9.73
C ARG A 80 1.59 -1.59 -9.94
N GLN A 81 1.23 -0.88 -8.87
CA GLN A 81 0.42 0.35 -8.98
C GLN A 81 1.17 1.45 -9.77
N CYS A 82 2.49 1.57 -9.60
CA CYS A 82 3.34 2.48 -10.37
C CYS A 82 3.46 2.08 -11.85
N GLU A 83 3.47 0.79 -12.17
CA GLU A 83 3.46 0.26 -13.55
C GLU A 83 2.16 0.63 -14.27
N GLU A 84 1.02 0.55 -13.59
CA GLU A 84 -0.27 0.99 -14.14
C GLU A 84 -0.35 2.51 -14.26
N LYS A 85 0.00 3.23 -13.19
CA LYS A 85 0.03 4.69 -13.16
C LYS A 85 1.02 5.21 -12.13
N TRP A 86 2.07 5.84 -12.61
CA TRP A 86 3.04 6.51 -11.75
C TRP A 86 2.46 7.81 -11.20
N THR A 87 2.15 7.85 -9.90
CA THR A 87 1.63 9.03 -9.20
C THR A 87 2.62 9.49 -8.12
N ARG A 88 2.57 10.78 -7.74
CA ARG A 88 3.42 11.31 -6.67
C ARG A 88 3.20 10.57 -5.35
N GLU A 89 1.95 10.19 -5.09
CA GLU A 89 1.56 9.43 -3.89
C GLU A 89 2.18 8.02 -3.90
N ASN A 90 2.09 7.28 -5.01
CA ASN A 90 2.68 5.95 -5.11
C ASN A 90 4.21 6.01 -5.04
N GLU A 91 4.82 7.04 -5.64
CA GLU A 91 6.26 7.27 -5.56
C GLU A 91 6.72 7.54 -4.12
N ALA A 92 5.98 8.36 -3.38
CA ALA A 92 6.27 8.65 -1.97
C ALA A 92 6.14 7.39 -1.11
N LYS A 93 5.07 6.60 -1.27
CA LYS A 93 4.88 5.31 -0.59
C LYS A 93 6.03 4.34 -0.88
N LEU A 94 6.41 4.21 -2.15
CA LEU A 94 7.48 3.31 -2.56
C LEU A 94 8.84 3.72 -2.00
N THR A 95 9.12 5.02 -1.99
CA THR A 95 10.35 5.58 -1.40
C THR A 95 10.43 5.32 0.10
N ASP A 96 9.32 5.52 0.83
CA ASP A 96 9.24 5.22 2.26
C ASP A 96 9.51 3.74 2.55
N ILE A 97 8.86 2.84 1.79
CA ILE A 97 9.08 1.39 1.92
C ILE A 97 10.55 1.02 1.67
N TYR A 98 11.19 1.58 0.64
CA TYR A 98 12.61 1.34 0.37
C TYR A 98 13.52 1.87 1.48
N ASN A 99 13.23 3.03 2.05
CA ASN A 99 13.98 3.56 3.20
C ASN A 99 13.86 2.64 4.42
N ARG A 100 12.65 2.13 4.71
CA ARG A 100 12.41 1.21 5.84
C ARG A 100 13.14 -0.13 5.68
N MET A 101 13.30 -0.61 4.44
CA MET A 101 14.12 -1.80 4.13
C MET A 101 15.63 -1.52 4.05
N GLY A 102 16.06 -0.26 4.16
CA GLY A 102 17.46 0.14 4.01
C GLY A 102 17.98 0.13 2.57
N TRP A 103 17.09 0.10 1.57
CA TRP A 103 17.44 0.09 0.14
C TRP A 103 17.68 1.51 -0.37
N THR A 104 18.71 2.15 0.17
CA THR A 104 19.04 3.56 -0.10
C THR A 104 19.31 3.84 -1.58
N HIS A 105 19.92 2.90 -2.30
CA HIS A 105 20.14 2.99 -3.74
C HIS A 105 18.83 3.12 -4.54
N ALA A 106 17.81 2.33 -4.18
CA ALA A 106 16.51 2.34 -4.85
C ALA A 106 15.72 3.60 -4.50
N ALA A 107 15.72 4.01 -3.23
CA ALA A 107 15.12 5.27 -2.79
C ALA A 107 15.77 6.49 -3.48
N SER A 108 17.10 6.52 -3.57
CA SER A 108 17.84 7.60 -4.25
C SER A 108 17.53 7.65 -5.74
N LEU A 109 17.43 6.50 -6.41
CA LEU A 109 17.07 6.44 -7.83
C LEU A 109 15.69 7.05 -8.07
N ILE A 110 14.70 6.67 -7.26
CA ILE A 110 13.34 7.23 -7.37
C ILE A 110 13.39 8.75 -7.15
N ALA A 111 14.01 9.22 -6.08
CA ALA A 111 14.10 10.64 -5.76
C ALA A 111 14.79 11.46 -6.88
N SER A 112 15.88 10.95 -7.45
CA SER A 112 16.57 11.62 -8.57
C SER A 112 15.73 11.73 -9.83
N ALA A 113 14.80 10.80 -10.03
CA ALA A 113 13.95 10.75 -11.20
C ALA A 113 12.59 11.46 -11.00
N HIS A 114 12.26 11.87 -9.76
CA HIS A 114 11.07 12.66 -9.44
C HIS A 114 10.87 13.90 -10.34
N PRO A 115 11.87 14.81 -10.50
CA PRO A 115 11.69 16.01 -11.31
C PRO A 115 11.49 15.70 -12.81
N LEU A 116 12.03 14.57 -13.28
CA LEU A 116 11.84 14.11 -14.66
C LEU A 116 10.42 13.55 -14.87
N ARG A 117 9.87 12.84 -13.88
CA ARG A 117 8.52 12.26 -13.94
C ARG A 117 7.43 13.31 -13.71
N PHE A 118 7.69 14.28 -12.85
CA PHE A 118 6.73 15.30 -12.43
C PHE A 118 7.27 16.72 -12.61
N PRO A 119 7.57 17.14 -13.84
CA PRO A 119 8.09 18.48 -14.10
C PRO A 119 7.06 19.55 -13.70
N THR A 120 7.54 20.72 -13.26
CA THR A 120 6.68 21.85 -12.88
C THR A 120 6.02 22.53 -14.08
N SER A 121 6.64 22.40 -15.26
CA SER A 121 6.17 22.96 -16.52
C SER A 121 6.61 22.07 -17.66
N PHE A 122 5.93 22.17 -18.81
CA PHE A 122 6.40 21.52 -20.03
C PHE A 122 7.79 22.05 -20.40
N THR A 123 8.65 21.15 -20.89
CA THR A 123 9.92 21.54 -21.50
C THR A 123 9.66 22.45 -22.70
N PRO A 124 10.33 23.60 -22.79
CA PRO A 124 10.23 24.48 -23.95
C PRO A 124 10.72 23.75 -25.22
N PHE A 125 10.17 24.17 -26.37
CA PHE A 125 10.55 23.67 -27.69
C PHE A 125 11.86 24.28 -28.19
#